data_AF-A0A967LRJ4-F1
#
_entry.id   AF-A0A967LRJ4-F1
#
_cell.length_a   1.000
_cell.length_b   1.000
_cell.length_c   1.000
_cell.angle_alpha   90.00
_cell.angle_beta   90.00
_cell.angle_gamma   90.00
#
_symmetry.space_group_name_H-M   'P 1'
#
loop_
_entity.id
_entity.type
_entity.pdbx_description
1 polymer ?
#
loop_
_entity_poly.entity_id
_entity_poly.type
_entity_poly.pdbx_seq_one_letter_code
_entity_poly.pdbx_strand_id
1 'polypeptide(L)'
;RDSEHRIAAVLVVHNETSTGVTSDIGAVRAAMDSRDHPALLMVDAVSSLAAMPFEQDAWRVDVTVAGSQKGLMLPPGLSFNAVSDLALAAS
;
A
#
# COMPACT_ATOMS: atom_id res chain seq x y z
N ARG A 1 6.27 21.16 3.30
CA ARG A 1 5.12 20.81 4.16
C ARG A 1 3.88 21.07 3.32
N ASP A 2 2.98 20.11 3.19
CA ASP A 2 1.72 20.27 2.43
C ASP A 2 0.64 20.86 3.33
N SER A 3 0.72 22.17 3.58
CA SER A 3 -0.18 22.86 4.51
C SER A 3 -1.61 23.02 3.99
N GLU A 4 -1.81 22.86 2.69
CA GLU A 4 -3.12 22.93 2.03
C GLU A 4 -3.72 21.54 1.77
N HIS A 5 -3.04 20.47 2.22
CA HIS A 5 -3.48 19.08 2.03
C HIS A 5 -3.80 18.73 0.58
N ARG A 6 -2.97 19.21 -0.36
CA ARG A 6 -3.13 18.98 -1.80
C ARG A 6 -2.67 17.59 -2.23
N ILE A 7 -1.84 16.93 -1.43
CA ILE A 7 -1.43 15.56 -1.67
C ILE A 7 -2.57 14.63 -1.25
N ALA A 8 -3.25 14.06 -2.25
CA ALA A 8 -4.39 13.18 -2.01
C ALA A 8 -3.97 11.76 -1.56
N ALA A 9 -2.80 11.28 -2.01
CA ALA A 9 -2.34 9.93 -1.71
C ALA A 9 -0.80 9.84 -1.71
N VAL A 10 -0.29 8.88 -0.96
CA VAL A 10 1.11 8.42 -0.96
C VAL A 10 1.12 7.00 -1.50
N LEU A 11 1.80 6.80 -2.63
CA LEU A 11 1.91 5.49 -3.28
C LEU A 11 3.27 4.87 -2.95
N VAL A 12 3.27 3.64 -2.46
CA VAL A 12 4.50 2.93 -2.04
C VAL A 12 4.52 1.53 -2.65
N VAL A 13 5.68 1.14 -3.18
CA VAL A 13 5.93 -0.25 -3.57
C VAL A 13 6.45 -1.00 -2.36
N HIS A 14 5.72 -2.00 -1.88
CA HIS A 14 6.15 -2.77 -0.70
C HIS A 14 7.40 -3.60 -1.00
N ASN A 15 7.45 -4.26 -2.15
CA ASN A 15 8.65 -4.95 -2.61
C ASN A 15 8.94 -4.61 -4.07
N GLU A 16 10.06 -3.93 -4.31
CA GLU A 16 10.51 -3.59 -5.65
C GLU A 16 11.16 -4.82 -6.28
N THR A 17 10.49 -5.40 -7.28
CA THR A 17 10.89 -6.69 -7.85
C THR A 17 12.24 -6.61 -8.56
N SER A 18 12.56 -5.47 -9.18
CA SER A 18 13.79 -5.29 -9.95
C SER A 18 15.04 -5.24 -9.08
N THR A 19 14.93 -4.75 -7.86
CA THR A 19 16.06 -4.57 -6.94
C THR A 19 16.02 -5.50 -5.73
N GLY A 20 14.87 -6.13 -5.45
CA GLY A 20 14.65 -6.94 -4.25
C GLY A 20 14.57 -6.11 -2.96
N VAL A 21 14.37 -4.79 -3.07
CA VAL A 21 14.27 -3.91 -1.91
C VAL A 21 12.84 -3.92 -1.37
N THR A 22 12.72 -4.10 -0.06
CA THR A 22 11.44 -4.02 0.67
C THR A 22 11.32 -2.67 1.38
N SER A 23 10.23 -1.96 1.13
CA SER A 23 9.93 -0.68 1.79
C SER A 23 9.26 -0.93 3.15
N ASP A 24 9.61 -0.13 4.15
CA ASP A 24 8.94 -0.17 5.45
C ASP A 24 7.64 0.64 5.41
N ILE A 25 6.53 -0.05 5.16
CA ILE A 25 5.19 0.56 5.05
C ILE A 25 4.74 1.18 6.38
N GLY A 26 5.05 0.52 7.50
CA GLY A 26 4.73 1.03 8.84
C GLY A 26 5.43 2.35 9.12
N ALA A 27 6.71 2.47 8.73
CA ALA A 27 7.46 3.72 8.83
C ALA A 27 6.88 4.83 7.94
N VAL A 28 6.38 4.52 6.74
CA VAL A 28 5.70 5.51 5.89
C VAL A 28 4.43 6.03 6.58
N ARG A 29 3.59 5.13 7.11
CA ARG A 29 2.39 5.53 7.88
C ARG A 29 2.76 6.40 9.08
N ALA A 30 3.76 6.00 9.87
CA ALA A 30 4.24 6.77 11.01
C ALA A 30 4.73 8.18 10.59
N ALA A 31 5.42 8.29 9.45
CA ALA A 31 5.84 9.59 8.92
C ALA A 31 4.65 10.47 8.53
N MET A 32 3.60 9.90 7.91
CA MET A 32 2.35 10.60 7.58
C MET A 32 1.62 11.05 8.85
N ASP A 33 1.46 10.16 9.84
CA ASP A 33 0.84 10.46 11.13
C ASP A 33 1.57 11.57 11.88
N SER A 34 2.91 11.58 11.86
CA SER A 34 3.72 12.63 12.53
C SER A 34 3.45 14.04 12.00
N ARG A 35 2.82 14.14 10.82
CA ARG A 35 2.46 15.40 10.16
C ARG A 35 0.96 15.66 10.15
N ASP A 36 0.17 14.79 10.77
CA ASP A 36 -1.30 14.80 10.71
C ASP A 36 -1.80 14.87 9.26
N HIS A 37 -1.17 14.09 8.37
CA HIS A 37 -1.42 14.18 6.94
C HIS A 37 -2.59 13.28 6.53
N PRO A 38 -3.64 13.81 5.85
CA PRO A 38 -4.86 13.08 5.54
C PRO A 38 -4.80 12.24 4.26
N ALA A 39 -3.68 12.30 3.52
CA ALA A 39 -3.48 11.50 2.31
C ALA A 39 -3.74 10.00 2.56
N LEU A 40 -4.34 9.35 1.56
CA LEU A 40 -4.50 7.90 1.54
C LEU A 40 -3.13 7.22 1.39
N LEU A 41 -2.91 6.12 2.09
CA LEU A 41 -1.76 5.26 1.89
C LEU A 41 -2.12 4.13 0.92
N MET A 42 -1.54 4.15 -0.28
CA MET A 42 -1.76 3.14 -1.30
C MET A 42 -0.50 2.30 -1.51
N VAL A 43 -0.62 0.98 -1.47
CA VAL A 43 0.52 0.06 -1.51
C VAL A 43 0.42 -0.92 -2.66
N ASP A 44 1.45 -0.96 -3.50
CA ASP A 44 1.70 -2.04 -4.43
C ASP A 44 2.34 -3.21 -3.67
N ALA A 45 1.58 -4.29 -3.52
CA ALA A 45 1.97 -5.54 -2.90
C ALA A 45 2.08 -6.69 -3.92
N VAL A 46 2.22 -6.40 -5.23
CA VAL A 46 2.21 -7.40 -6.30
C VAL A 46 3.26 -8.49 -6.07
N SER A 47 4.47 -8.12 -5.66
CA SER A 47 5.56 -9.07 -5.44
C SER A 47 5.80 -9.46 -3.98
N SER A 48 4.94 -9.01 -3.06
CA SER A 48 5.07 -9.26 -1.62
C SER A 48 3.88 -9.99 -0.99
N LEU A 49 2.67 -9.83 -1.52
CA LEU A 49 1.48 -10.53 -1.00
C LEU A 49 1.69 -12.06 -1.04
N ALA A 50 1.44 -12.71 0.10
CA ALA A 50 1.67 -14.14 0.32
C ALA A 50 3.14 -14.62 0.18
N ALA A 51 4.10 -13.69 0.06
CA ALA A 51 5.53 -13.99 0.01
C ALA A 51 6.31 -13.44 1.23
N MET A 52 5.78 -12.41 1.89
CA MET A 52 6.38 -11.77 3.08
C MET A 52 5.29 -11.15 3.97
N PRO A 53 5.61 -10.77 5.22
CA PRO A 53 4.64 -10.16 6.13
C PRO A 53 3.99 -8.92 5.51
N PHE A 54 2.67 -8.84 5.61
CA PHE A 54 1.89 -7.70 5.12
C PHE A 54 0.68 -7.49 6.02
N GLU A 55 0.65 -6.37 6.73
CA GLU A 55 -0.37 -6.11 7.75
C GLU A 55 -1.23 -4.88 7.36
N GLN A 56 -2.25 -5.11 6.53
CA GLN A 56 -3.14 -4.06 6.00
C GLN A 56 -3.66 -3.11 7.10
N ASP A 57 -4.35 -3.67 8.09
CA ASP A 57 -5.04 -2.90 9.13
C ASP A 57 -4.05 -2.30 10.12
N ALA A 58 -3.03 -3.07 10.53
CA ALA A 58 -2.04 -2.60 11.50
C ALA A 58 -1.19 -1.45 10.94
N TRP A 59 -0.90 -1.47 9.63
CA TRP A 59 -0.19 -0.39 8.95
C TRP A 59 -1.12 0.70 8.41
N ARG A 60 -2.44 0.54 8.60
CA ARG A 60 -3.48 1.48 8.14
C ARG A 60 -3.30 1.81 6.65
N VAL A 61 -3.10 0.78 5.84
CA VAL A 61 -3.06 0.90 4.38
C VAL A 61 -4.48 1.07 3.87
N ASP A 62 -4.71 2.12 3.09
CA ASP A 62 -6.03 2.46 2.57
C ASP A 62 -6.38 1.68 1.31
N VAL A 63 -5.39 1.46 0.44
CA VAL A 63 -5.57 0.65 -0.76
C VAL A 63 -4.38 -0.27 -0.95
N THR A 64 -4.61 -1.56 -1.09
CA THR A 64 -3.59 -2.52 -1.50
C THR A 64 -3.93 -3.10 -2.85
N VAL A 65 -2.93 -3.19 -3.72
CA VAL A 65 -3.03 -3.83 -5.04
C VAL A 65 -2.07 -5.00 -5.10
N ALA A 66 -2.55 -6.17 -5.52
CA ALA A 66 -1.72 -7.35 -5.75
C ALA A 66 -2.15 -8.13 -6.99
N GLY A 67 -1.25 -8.99 -7.50
CA GLY A 67 -1.49 -9.85 -8.65
C GLY A 67 -1.48 -11.33 -8.28
N SER A 68 -2.20 -12.16 -9.05
CA SER A 68 -2.30 -13.60 -8.83
C SER A 68 -1.01 -14.38 -9.10
N GLN A 69 -0.19 -13.92 -10.05
CA GLN A 69 0.96 -14.64 -10.62
C GLN A 69 2.30 -14.44 -9.91
N LYS A 70 2.27 -14.11 -8.62
CA LYS A 70 3.46 -13.86 -7.79
C LYS A 70 3.43 -14.75 -6.55
N GLY A 71 3.39 -14.17 -5.34
CA GLY A 71 3.41 -14.95 -4.10
C GLY A 71 2.25 -15.93 -3.96
N LEU A 72 1.13 -15.69 -4.65
CA LEU A 72 -0.04 -16.58 -4.67
C LEU A 72 0.09 -17.79 -5.62
N MET A 73 1.10 -17.81 -6.51
CA MET A 73 1.38 -18.93 -7.43
C MET A 73 0.19 -19.35 -8.34
N LEU A 74 -0.70 -18.42 -8.67
CA LEU A 74 -1.84 -18.64 -9.57
C LEU A 74 -1.52 -18.18 -11.01
N PRO A 75 -2.29 -18.60 -12.03
CA PRO A 75 -2.14 -18.04 -13.38
C PRO A 75 -2.33 -16.51 -13.40
N PRO A 76 -1.69 -15.79 -14.34
CA PRO A 76 -1.92 -14.36 -14.52
C PRO A 76 -3.35 -14.09 -14.99
N GLY A 77 -3.90 -12.94 -14.59
CA GLY A 77 -5.21 -12.47 -15.05
C GLY A 77 -6.14 -11.96 -13.96
N LEU A 78 -5.75 -12.05 -12.68
CA LEU A 78 -6.52 -11.52 -11.56
C LEU A 78 -5.71 -10.48 -10.79
N SER A 79 -6.40 -9.42 -10.37
CA SER A 79 -5.91 -8.41 -9.43
C SER A 79 -6.74 -8.53 -8.14
N PHE A 80 -6.04 -8.57 -7.00
CA PHE A 80 -6.67 -8.55 -5.68
C PHE A 80 -6.49 -7.16 -5.10
N ASN A 81 -7.60 -6.57 -4.66
CA ASN A 81 -7.60 -5.23 -4.09
C ASN A 81 -8.26 -5.26 -2.72
N ALA A 82 -7.58 -4.71 -1.72
CA ALA A 82 -8.17 -4.43 -0.41
C ALA A 82 -8.30 -2.91 -0.28
N VAL A 83 -9.50 -2.44 0.03
CA VAL A 83 -9.85 -1.02 0.05
C VAL A 83 -10.49 -0.71 1.40
N SER A 84 -9.97 0.28 2.12
CA SER A 84 -10.50 0.73 3.40
C SER A 84 -11.80 1.53 3.21
N ASP A 85 -12.60 1.65 4.28
CA ASP A 85 -13.80 2.50 4.27
C ASP A 85 -13.48 3.96 3.96
N LEU A 86 -12.31 4.44 4.41
CA LEU A 86 -11.83 5.79 4.11
C LEU A 86 -11.58 5.97 2.61
N ALA A 87 -10.91 5.01 1.96
CA ALA A 87 -10.68 5.05 0.53
C ALA A 87 -11.99 4.94 -0.28
N LEU A 88 -12.94 4.12 0.17
CA LEU A 88 -14.27 4.02 -0.45
C LEU A 88 -15.07 5.33 -0.32
N ALA A 89 -14.98 6.03 0.81
CA ALA A 89 -15.67 7.30 1.00
C ALA A 89 -15.08 8.46 0.18
N ALA A 90 -13.83 8.33 -0.29
CA ALA A 90 -13.11 9.33 -1.08
C ALA A 90 -13.34 9.20 -2.60
N SER A 91 -14.12 8.21 -3.06
CA SER A 91 -14.38 7.91 -4.49
C SER A 91 -15.40 8.83 -5.16
#